data_AF-T1KQT7-F1
#
_entry.id   AF-T1KQT7-F1
#
_cell.length_a   1.000
_cell.length_b   1.000
_cell.length_c   1.000
_cell.angle_alpha   90.00
_cell.angle_beta   90.00
_cell.angle_gamma   90.00
#
_symmetry.space_group_name_H-M   'P 1'
#
loop_
_entity.id
_entity.type
_entity.pdbx_description
1 polymer ?
#
loop_
_entity_poly.entity_id
_entity_poly.type
_entity_poly.pdbx_seq_one_letter_code
_entity_poly.pdbx_strand_id
1 'polypeptide(L)'
;MSDCGYTSETDDASETEYFEDLQRSKNGHDEETAERSKFLDSIYQEKLADLQDQLRQLDEGVHPVYVERLKKCEQEAQDRLLANESYLSYEREKIEREYTLDKQAARQEFEKRKKQLKESLIADLLEERKRIEAERANMKLCPDSPEPVAKTTRKLRRRQNDPTPAQRKRAVSNQLNYQLDEKEINEDLKALKLKSK
;
A
#
# COMPACT_ATOMS: atom_id res chain seq x y z
N MET A 1 -13.39 -7.52 -19.94
CA MET A 1 -13.15 -7.70 -21.38
C MET A 1 -14.15 -8.74 -21.86
N SER A 2 -15.23 -8.30 -22.48
CA SER A 2 -16.26 -9.19 -23.02
C SER A 2 -16.41 -8.88 -24.50
N ASP A 3 -16.08 -9.88 -25.32
CA ASP A 3 -16.21 -9.89 -26.77
C ASP A 3 -17.63 -9.55 -27.18
N CYS A 4 -17.80 -8.40 -27.83
CA CYS A 4 -18.98 -8.13 -28.65
C CYS A 4 -18.58 -8.45 -30.09
N GLY A 5 -18.76 -9.73 -30.46
CA GLY A 5 -18.58 -10.18 -31.83
C GLY A 5 -19.70 -9.63 -32.69
N TYR A 6 -19.48 -8.46 -33.29
CA TYR A 6 -20.28 -7.97 -34.41
C TYR A 6 -19.81 -8.76 -35.64
N THR A 7 -20.49 -9.86 -35.97
CA THR A 7 -20.31 -10.53 -37.25
C THR A 7 -20.93 -9.65 -38.33
N SER A 8 -20.12 -8.74 -38.87
CA SER A 8 -20.42 -8.05 -40.12
C SER A 8 -20.23 -9.07 -41.25
N GLU A 9 -21.20 -9.97 -41.39
CA GLU A 9 -21.31 -10.81 -42.58
C GLU A 9 -21.70 -9.91 -43.76
N THR A 10 -20.67 -9.55 -44.54
CA THR A 10 -20.69 -9.30 -45.99
C THR A 10 -22.07 -9.24 -46.66
N ASP A 11 -22.67 -8.05 -46.70
CA ASP A 11 -23.81 -7.70 -47.59
C ASP A 11 -23.36 -7.05 -48.91
N ASP A 12 -22.06 -6.77 -49.08
CA ASP A 12 -21.50 -6.04 -50.25
C ASP A 12 -21.67 -6.78 -51.59
N ALA A 13 -21.89 -8.11 -51.54
CA ALA A 13 -22.11 -8.90 -52.75
C ALA A 13 -23.56 -8.84 -53.26
N SER A 14 -24.55 -8.64 -52.37
CA SER A 14 -25.97 -8.70 -52.74
C SER A 14 -26.47 -7.43 -53.43
N GLU A 15 -25.87 -6.27 -53.11
CA GLU A 15 -26.21 -4.99 -53.74
C GLU A 15 -25.69 -4.88 -55.19
N THR A 16 -24.51 -5.43 -55.48
CA THR A 16 -23.95 -5.46 -56.84
C THR A 16 -24.70 -6.39 -57.79
N GLU A 17 -25.10 -7.58 -57.31
CA GLU A 17 -25.91 -8.51 -58.13
C GLU A 17 -27.32 -7.97 -58.40
N TYR A 18 -27.90 -7.18 -57.49
CA TYR A 18 -29.21 -6.55 -57.68
C TYR A 18 -29.22 -5.51 -58.81
N PHE A 19 -28.17 -4.69 -58.92
CA PHE A 19 -28.05 -3.69 -60.00
C PHE A 19 -27.89 -4.34 -61.38
N GLU A 20 -27.16 -5.46 -61.45
CA GLU A 20 -26.96 -6.23 -62.68
C GLU A 20 -28.22 -7.02 -63.09
N ASP A 21 -28.95 -7.62 -62.14
CA ASP A 21 -30.22 -8.32 -62.39
C ASP A 21 -31.32 -7.36 -62.90
N LEU A 22 -31.38 -6.13 -62.38
CA LEU A 22 -32.32 -5.10 -62.82
C LEU A 22 -32.06 -4.65 -64.28
N GLN A 23 -30.80 -4.68 -64.72
CA GLN A 23 -30.44 -4.42 -66.12
C GLN A 23 -30.76 -5.61 -67.04
N ARG A 24 -30.70 -6.84 -66.54
CA ARG A 24 -30.98 -8.09 -67.30
C ARG A 24 -32.46 -8.37 -67.52
N SER A 25 -33.31 -7.92 -66.59
CA SER A 25 -34.77 -8.10 -66.61
C SER A 25 -35.48 -7.43 -67.80
N LYS A 26 -34.85 -6.47 -68.50
CA LYS A 26 -35.42 -5.80 -69.69
C LYS A 26 -35.75 -6.71 -70.89
N ASN A 27 -35.30 -7.97 -70.89
CA ASN A 27 -35.45 -8.90 -72.02
C ASN A 27 -36.22 -10.20 -71.72
N GLY A 28 -37.04 -10.26 -70.66
CA GLY A 28 -38.09 -11.28 -70.52
C GLY A 28 -37.96 -12.20 -69.31
N HIS A 29 -38.71 -11.86 -68.24
CA HIS A 29 -39.48 -12.74 -67.35
C HIS A 29 -40.09 -11.81 -66.28
N ASP A 30 -41.19 -11.15 -66.64
CA ASP A 30 -41.63 -9.89 -66.01
C ASP A 30 -42.45 -10.09 -64.72
N GLU A 31 -42.96 -11.30 -64.45
CA GLU A 31 -43.77 -11.59 -63.25
C GLU A 31 -42.93 -12.06 -62.05
N GLU A 32 -42.04 -13.03 -62.23
CA GLU A 32 -41.22 -13.61 -61.15
C GLU A 32 -40.22 -12.58 -60.57
N THR A 33 -39.66 -11.72 -61.41
CA THR A 33 -38.79 -10.61 -60.99
C THR A 33 -39.56 -9.53 -60.23
N ALA A 34 -40.78 -9.22 -60.63
CA ALA A 34 -41.65 -8.27 -59.93
C ALA A 34 -42.14 -8.82 -58.58
N GLU A 35 -42.43 -10.11 -58.48
CA GLU A 35 -42.76 -10.77 -57.21
C GLU A 35 -41.58 -10.78 -56.24
N ARG A 36 -40.37 -11.10 -56.72
CA ARG A 36 -39.14 -11.01 -55.93
C ARG A 36 -38.89 -9.59 -55.40
N SER A 37 -39.10 -8.56 -56.24
CA SER A 37 -38.94 -7.16 -55.82
C SER A 37 -39.94 -6.78 -54.73
N LYS A 38 -41.22 -7.15 -54.87
CA LYS A 38 -42.25 -6.87 -53.86
C LYS A 38 -41.98 -7.58 -52.54
N PHE A 39 -41.50 -8.83 -52.61
CA PHE A 39 -41.10 -9.59 -51.43
C PHE A 39 -39.94 -8.91 -50.70
N LEU A 40 -38.93 -8.44 -51.44
CA LEU A 40 -37.79 -7.74 -50.86
C LEU A 40 -38.18 -6.38 -50.26
N ASP A 41 -39.03 -5.61 -50.94
CA ASP A 41 -39.60 -4.36 -50.43
C ASP A 41 -40.39 -4.59 -49.12
N SER A 42 -41.14 -5.68 -49.04
CA SER A 42 -41.86 -6.06 -47.81
C SER A 42 -40.90 -6.35 -46.65
N ILE A 43 -39.81 -7.07 -46.89
CA ILE A 43 -38.78 -7.34 -45.88
C ILE A 43 -38.11 -6.04 -45.41
N TYR A 44 -37.78 -5.13 -46.33
CA TYR A 44 -37.18 -3.86 -45.96
C TYR A 44 -38.13 -2.98 -45.14
N GLN A 45 -39.42 -2.96 -45.49
CA GLN A 45 -40.44 -2.25 -44.71
C GLN A 45 -40.60 -2.83 -43.31
N GLU A 46 -40.60 -4.16 -43.17
CA GLU A 46 -40.63 -4.85 -41.87
C GLU A 46 -39.39 -4.51 -41.03
N LYS A 47 -38.18 -4.61 -41.61
CA LYS A 47 -36.93 -4.28 -40.92
C LYS A 47 -36.87 -2.81 -40.49
N LEU A 48 -37.42 -1.90 -41.31
CA LEU A 48 -37.52 -0.49 -40.97
C LEU A 48 -38.48 -0.25 -39.81
N ALA A 49 -39.63 -0.94 -39.79
CA ALA A 49 -40.59 -0.87 -38.68
C ALA A 49 -39.98 -1.39 -37.38
N ASP A 50 -39.25 -2.52 -37.43
CA ASP A 50 -38.54 -3.08 -36.27
C ASP A 50 -37.52 -2.10 -35.69
N LEU A 51 -36.72 -1.46 -36.56
CA LEU A 51 -35.72 -0.47 -36.14
C LEU A 51 -36.38 0.78 -35.55
N GLN A 52 -37.49 1.24 -36.13
CA GLN A 52 -38.27 2.37 -35.59
C GLN A 52 -38.85 2.05 -34.21
N ASP A 53 -39.37 0.83 -34.03
CA ASP A 53 -39.89 0.38 -32.74
C ASP A 53 -38.78 0.22 -31.69
N GLN A 54 -37.60 -0.28 -32.07
CA GLN A 54 -36.44 -0.33 -31.17
C GLN A 54 -35.97 1.07 -30.76
N LEU A 55 -35.96 2.03 -31.70
CA LEU A 55 -35.66 3.43 -31.41
C LEU A 55 -36.67 4.03 -30.44
N ARG A 56 -37.97 3.83 -30.67
CA ARG A 56 -39.03 4.27 -29.75
C ARG A 56 -38.84 3.66 -28.37
N GLN A 57 -38.57 2.36 -28.28
CA GLN A 57 -38.32 1.68 -27.01
C GLN A 57 -37.08 2.20 -26.29
N LEU A 58 -36.04 2.62 -27.02
CA LEU A 58 -34.85 3.25 -26.43
C LEU A 58 -35.15 4.66 -25.92
N ASP A 59 -35.90 5.47 -26.68
CA ASP A 59 -36.32 6.81 -26.27
C ASP A 59 -37.23 6.77 -25.03
N GLU A 60 -38.09 5.77 -24.94
CA GLU A 60 -38.93 5.49 -23.77
C GLU A 60 -38.15 4.81 -22.62
N GLY A 61 -36.92 4.37 -22.86
CA GLY A 61 -36.07 3.69 -21.89
C GLY A 61 -36.51 2.27 -21.52
N VAL A 62 -37.40 1.66 -22.30
CA VAL A 62 -37.99 0.33 -22.05
C VAL A 62 -37.35 -0.79 -22.89
N HIS A 63 -36.40 -0.45 -23.77
CA HIS A 63 -35.73 -1.45 -24.61
C HIS A 63 -35.10 -2.55 -23.74
N PRO A 64 -35.39 -3.84 -23.98
CA PRO A 64 -35.08 -4.92 -23.05
C PRO A 64 -33.59 -5.04 -22.74
N VAL A 65 -32.73 -4.92 -23.76
CA VAL A 65 -31.27 -4.94 -23.59
C VAL A 65 -30.75 -3.76 -22.77
N TYR A 66 -31.38 -2.59 -22.90
CA TYR A 66 -30.99 -1.40 -22.13
C TYR A 66 -31.36 -1.59 -20.65
N VAL A 67 -32.58 -2.02 -20.38
CA VAL A 67 -33.09 -2.28 -19.03
C VAL A 67 -32.26 -3.36 -18.32
N GLU A 68 -31.89 -4.43 -19.02
CA GLU A 68 -31.04 -5.49 -18.46
C GLU A 68 -29.65 -4.94 -18.07
N ARG A 69 -29.04 -4.14 -18.95
CA ARG A 69 -27.75 -3.50 -18.66
C ARG A 69 -27.85 -2.53 -17.49
N LEU A 70 -28.91 -1.73 -17.43
CA LEU A 70 -29.16 -0.79 -16.34
C LEU A 70 -29.26 -1.54 -15.00
N LYS A 71 -30.09 -2.59 -14.95
CA LYS A 71 -30.24 -3.44 -13.75
C LYS A 71 -28.92 -4.06 -13.31
N LYS A 72 -28.08 -4.50 -14.26
CA LYS A 72 -26.75 -5.01 -13.95
C LYS A 72 -25.85 -3.93 -13.35
N CYS A 73 -25.84 -2.73 -13.92
CA CYS A 73 -25.08 -1.61 -13.37
C CYS A 73 -25.56 -1.21 -11.97
N GLU A 74 -26.88 -1.20 -11.74
CA GLU A 74 -27.46 -0.93 -10.42
C GLU A 74 -27.05 -2.00 -9.39
N GLN A 75 -27.09 -3.27 -9.75
CA GLN A 75 -26.64 -4.36 -8.90
C GLN A 75 -25.16 -4.21 -8.55
N GLU A 76 -24.29 -3.95 -9.53
CA GLU A 76 -22.87 -3.72 -9.29
C GLU A 76 -22.61 -2.52 -8.37
N ALA A 77 -23.42 -1.46 -8.48
CA ALA A 77 -23.31 -0.30 -7.60
C ALA A 77 -23.73 -0.64 -6.16
N GLN A 78 -24.82 -1.39 -5.99
CA GLN A 78 -25.28 -1.86 -4.68
C GLN A 78 -24.26 -2.78 -4.02
N ASP A 79 -23.70 -3.74 -4.78
CA ASP A 79 -22.68 -4.66 -4.29
C ASP A 79 -21.41 -3.91 -3.84
N ARG A 80 -20.98 -2.90 -4.62
CA ARG A 80 -19.85 -2.03 -4.25
C ARG A 80 -20.14 -1.24 -2.97
N LEU A 81 -21.36 -0.73 -2.81
CA LEU A 81 -21.74 0.02 -1.62
C LEU A 81 -21.70 -0.88 -0.38
N LEU A 82 -22.26 -2.09 -0.46
CA LEU A 82 -22.22 -3.06 0.62
C LEU A 82 -20.79 -3.50 0.99
N ALA A 83 -19.95 -3.73 -0.02
CA ALA A 83 -18.53 -4.05 0.19
C ALA A 83 -17.79 -2.91 0.89
N ASN A 84 -18.04 -1.66 0.47
CA ASN A 84 -17.44 -0.48 1.09
C ASN A 84 -17.89 -0.29 2.55
N GLU A 85 -19.17 -0.48 2.85
CA GLU A 85 -19.69 -0.41 4.23
C GLU A 85 -19.06 -1.48 5.12
N SER A 86 -18.96 -2.72 4.61
CA SER A 86 -18.31 -3.83 5.30
C SER A 86 -16.83 -3.53 5.57
N TYR A 87 -16.12 -2.99 4.56
CA TYR A 87 -14.72 -2.62 4.68
C TYR A 87 -14.51 -1.50 5.70
N LEU A 88 -15.37 -0.47 5.67
CA LEU A 88 -15.32 0.63 6.63
C LEU A 88 -15.54 0.14 8.07
N SER A 89 -16.50 -0.78 8.28
CA SER A 89 -16.73 -1.39 9.59
C SER A 89 -15.51 -2.18 10.07
N TYR A 90 -14.92 -2.98 9.18
CA TYR A 90 -13.72 -3.75 9.48
C TYR A 90 -12.53 -2.86 9.85
N GLU A 91 -12.25 -1.81 9.08
CA GLU A 91 -11.13 -0.89 9.36
C GLU A 91 -11.35 -0.15 10.68
N ARG A 92 -12.58 0.28 10.99
CA ARG A 92 -12.90 0.88 12.30
C ARG A 92 -12.60 -0.08 13.45
N GLU A 93 -13.03 -1.33 13.34
CA GLU A 93 -12.78 -2.32 14.38
C GLU A 93 -11.27 -2.63 14.52
N LYS A 94 -10.56 -2.70 13.40
CA LYS A 94 -9.11 -2.89 13.38
C LYS A 94 -8.39 -1.74 14.08
N ILE A 95 -8.72 -0.49 13.76
CA ILE A 95 -8.13 0.69 14.40
C ILE A 95 -8.42 0.69 15.90
N GLU A 96 -9.64 0.36 16.33
CA GLU A 96 -10.00 0.32 17.75
C GLU A 96 -9.22 -0.77 18.52
N ARG A 97 -9.03 -1.94 17.88
CA ARG A 97 -8.21 -3.02 18.42
C ARG A 97 -6.75 -2.59 18.56
N GLU A 98 -6.16 -2.01 17.52
CA GLU A 98 -4.78 -1.50 17.54
C GLU A 98 -4.61 -0.42 18.62
N TYR A 99 -5.50 0.57 18.68
CA TYR A 99 -5.50 1.61 19.70
C TYR A 99 -5.53 1.03 21.12
N THR A 100 -6.37 0.02 21.36
CA THR A 100 -6.48 -0.62 22.67
C THR A 100 -5.19 -1.35 23.03
N LEU A 101 -4.59 -2.09 22.09
CA LEU A 101 -3.32 -2.79 22.30
C LEU A 101 -2.19 -1.81 22.58
N ASP A 102 -2.07 -0.74 21.79
CA ASP A 102 -1.04 0.28 21.96
C ASP A 102 -1.16 0.99 23.30
N LYS A 103 -2.39 1.33 23.72
CA LYS A 103 -2.65 1.93 25.02
C LYS A 103 -2.26 1.00 26.17
N GLN A 104 -2.50 -0.30 26.03
CA GLN A 104 -2.07 -1.29 27.03
C GLN A 104 -0.55 -1.46 27.04
N ALA A 105 0.08 -1.55 25.88
CA ALA A 105 1.53 -1.65 25.74
C ALA A 105 2.23 -0.43 26.35
N ALA A 106 1.75 0.78 26.07
CA ALA A 106 2.29 2.02 26.64
C ALA A 106 2.18 2.04 28.18
N ARG A 107 1.06 1.58 28.74
CA ARG A 107 0.89 1.46 30.20
C ARG A 107 1.85 0.44 30.81
N GLN A 108 2.01 -0.73 30.19
CA GLN A 108 2.93 -1.76 30.65
C GLN A 108 4.39 -1.28 30.58
N GLU A 109 4.76 -0.60 29.50
CA GLU A 109 6.10 -0.05 29.31
C GLU A 109 6.40 1.05 30.34
N PHE A 110 5.43 1.92 30.63
CA PHE A 110 5.55 2.93 31.68
C PHE A 110 5.81 2.29 33.05
N GLU A 111 5.00 1.33 33.45
CA GLU A 111 5.17 0.64 34.74
C GLU A 111 6.49 -0.16 34.80
N LYS A 112 6.91 -0.76 33.68
CA LYS A 112 8.22 -1.42 33.57
C LYS A 112 9.36 -0.43 33.77
N ARG A 113 9.36 0.70 33.06
CA ARG A 113 10.39 1.74 33.20
C ARG A 113 10.43 2.33 34.61
N LYS A 114 9.27 2.56 35.22
CA LYS A 114 9.15 3.04 36.59
C LYS A 114 9.78 2.06 37.58
N LYS A 115 9.56 0.75 37.44
CA LYS A 115 10.21 -0.27 38.27
C LYS A 115 11.72 -0.30 38.05
N GLN A 116 12.16 -0.34 36.79
CA GLN A 116 13.58 -0.32 36.43
C GLN A 116 14.31 0.90 37.00
N LEU A 117 13.69 2.08 36.95
CA LEU A 117 14.28 3.31 37.51
C LEU A 117 14.47 3.21 39.03
N LYS A 118 13.48 2.66 39.75
CA LYS A 118 13.60 2.44 41.20
C LYS A 118 14.70 1.43 41.52
N GLU A 119 14.77 0.32 40.78
CA GLU A 119 15.79 -0.70 40.96
C GLU A 119 17.20 -0.14 40.68
N SER A 120 17.36 0.65 39.62
CA SER A 120 18.62 1.35 39.31
C SER A 120 19.03 2.28 40.45
N LEU A 121 18.11 3.12 40.94
CA LEU A 121 18.41 4.05 42.03
C LEU A 121 18.83 3.32 43.31
N ILE A 122 18.16 2.21 43.64
CA ILE A 122 18.55 1.38 44.79
C ILE A 122 19.95 0.79 44.58
N ALA A 123 20.25 0.28 43.38
CA ALA A 123 21.56 -0.27 43.06
C ALA A 123 22.68 0.80 43.19
N ASP A 124 22.44 2.00 42.66
CA ASP A 124 23.38 3.13 42.73
C ASP A 124 23.67 3.53 44.18
N LEU A 125 22.62 3.64 45.02
CA LEU A 125 22.77 3.95 46.43
C LEU A 125 23.52 2.86 47.21
N LEU A 126 23.29 1.59 46.89
CA LEU A 126 24.01 0.47 47.49
C LEU A 126 25.49 0.46 47.08
N GLU A 127 25.80 0.79 45.82
CA GLU A 127 27.16 0.92 45.34
C GLU A 127 27.89 2.09 46.01
N GLU A 128 27.25 3.26 46.14
CA GLU A 128 27.83 4.39 46.86
C GLU A 128 28.06 4.08 48.34
N ARG A 129 27.12 3.40 49.00
CA ARG A 129 27.31 2.94 50.39
C ARG A 129 28.56 2.06 50.52
N LYS A 130 28.71 1.09 49.60
CA LYS A 130 29.87 0.19 49.55
C LYS A 130 31.16 0.95 49.27
N ARG A 131 31.13 1.96 48.40
CA ARG A 131 32.28 2.83 48.10
C ARG A 131 32.72 3.60 49.34
N ILE A 132 31.79 4.25 50.04
CA ILE A 132 32.06 4.97 51.30
C ILE A 132 32.61 4.03 52.38
N GLU A 133 32.03 2.83 52.53
CA GLU A 133 32.53 1.82 53.48
C GLU A 133 33.97 1.40 53.15
N ALA A 134 34.28 1.19 51.87
CA ALA A 134 35.64 0.86 51.42
C ALA A 134 36.62 2.02 51.66
N GLU A 135 36.24 3.27 51.36
CA GLU A 135 37.04 4.46 51.63
C GLU A 135 37.31 4.63 53.13
N ARG A 136 36.28 4.45 53.98
CA ARG A 136 36.44 4.48 55.44
C ARG A 136 37.37 3.39 55.96
N ALA A 137 37.25 2.17 55.44
CA ALA A 137 38.15 1.08 55.81
C ALA A 137 39.61 1.40 55.42
N ASN A 138 39.81 1.95 54.21
CA ASN A 138 41.13 2.37 53.75
C ASN A 138 41.73 3.50 54.62
N MET A 139 40.93 4.50 55.01
CA MET A 139 41.40 5.57 55.92
C MET A 139 41.79 5.04 57.30
N LYS A 140 41.00 4.11 57.87
CA LYS A 140 41.33 3.49 59.18
C LYS A 140 42.63 2.68 59.15
N LEU A 141 42.94 2.07 58.01
CA LEU A 141 44.16 1.28 57.82
C LEU A 141 45.38 2.14 57.46
N CYS A 142 45.18 3.40 57.04
CA CYS A 142 46.25 4.31 56.63
C CYS A 142 46.05 5.73 57.22
N PRO A 143 46.13 5.89 58.55
CA PRO A 143 45.82 7.16 59.22
C PRO A 143 46.81 8.30 58.90
N ASP A 144 48.05 7.99 58.50
CA ASP A 144 49.12 8.97 58.23
C ASP A 144 49.56 8.99 56.75
N SER A 145 48.69 8.67 55.78
CA SER A 145 49.08 8.79 54.37
C SER A 145 49.09 10.25 53.93
N PRO A 146 50.25 10.86 53.60
CA PRO A 146 50.31 12.24 53.15
C PRO A 146 49.82 12.34 51.71
N GLU A 147 48.68 13.02 51.51
CA GLU A 147 48.14 13.49 50.22
C GLU A 147 47.85 12.36 49.19
N PRO A 148 46.79 12.44 48.36
CA PRO A 148 46.58 11.42 47.32
C PRO A 148 47.65 11.60 46.24
N VAL A 149 48.83 11.03 46.45
CA VAL A 149 49.84 10.89 45.40
C VAL A 149 49.15 10.10 44.29
N ALA A 150 48.85 10.77 43.18
CA ALA A 150 48.28 10.15 41.99
C ALA A 150 49.09 8.86 41.75
N LYS A 151 48.42 7.70 41.83
CA LYS A 151 49.08 6.40 41.76
C LYS A 151 49.92 6.36 40.49
N THR A 152 51.22 6.61 40.61
CA THR A 152 52.12 6.60 39.47
C THR A 152 52.25 5.16 39.04
N THR A 153 51.49 4.75 38.02
CA THR A 153 51.59 3.40 37.48
C THR A 153 52.90 3.28 36.71
N ARG A 154 53.96 2.80 37.37
CA ARG A 154 55.16 2.37 36.65
C ARG A 154 54.76 1.28 35.66
N LYS A 155 55.10 1.47 34.37
CA LYS A 155 54.81 0.48 33.34
C LYS A 155 55.52 -0.83 33.69
N LEU A 156 54.75 -1.89 33.94
CA LEU A 156 55.31 -3.24 34.02
C LEU A 156 55.95 -3.55 32.66
N ARG A 157 57.22 -3.93 32.66
CA ARG A 157 57.87 -4.48 31.46
C ARG A 157 57.16 -5.78 31.10
N ARG A 158 56.63 -5.86 29.86
CA ARG A 158 55.94 -7.06 29.38
C ARG A 158 56.93 -8.22 29.34
N ARG A 159 56.46 -9.42 29.73
CA ARG A 159 57.22 -10.65 29.45
C ARG A 159 57.13 -10.93 27.95
N GLN A 160 58.16 -11.57 27.38
CA GLN A 160 58.28 -11.80 25.93
C GLN A 160 57.11 -12.60 25.32
N ASN A 161 56.25 -13.20 26.14
CA ASN A 161 55.13 -14.03 25.71
C ASN A 161 53.74 -13.49 26.11
N ASP A 162 53.60 -12.22 26.52
CA ASP A 162 52.27 -11.65 26.83
C ASP A 162 51.53 -11.22 25.55
N PRO A 163 50.34 -11.77 25.24
CA PRO A 163 49.57 -11.41 24.05
C PRO A 163 49.17 -9.94 24.10
N THR A 164 49.30 -9.23 22.97
CA THR A 164 49.02 -7.79 22.83
C THR A 164 47.62 -7.47 23.36
N PRO A 165 47.41 -6.41 24.18
CA PRO A 165 46.07 -6.09 24.67
C PRO A 165 45.17 -5.81 23.46
N ALA A 166 44.09 -6.58 23.35
CA ALA A 166 43.07 -6.34 22.34
C ALA A 166 42.58 -4.89 22.47
N GLN A 167 42.53 -4.16 21.35
CA GLN A 167 41.95 -2.82 21.30
C GLN A 167 40.51 -2.92 21.83
N ARG A 168 40.28 -2.48 23.06
CA ARG A 168 38.93 -2.31 23.58
C ARG A 168 38.24 -1.33 22.63
N LYS A 169 37.17 -1.79 21.96
CA LYS A 169 36.25 -0.89 21.28
C LYS A 169 35.86 0.19 22.31
N ARG A 170 36.08 1.45 21.94
CA ARG A 170 35.77 2.60 22.81
C ARG A 170 34.36 2.40 23.36
N ALA A 171 34.21 2.49 24.67
CA ALA A 171 32.89 2.51 25.29
C ALA A 171 32.07 3.59 24.59
N VAL A 172 30.92 3.20 24.05
CA VAL A 172 30.01 4.13 23.38
C VAL A 172 29.57 5.11 24.46
N SER A 173 29.84 6.39 24.24
CA SER A 173 29.40 7.46 25.14
C SER A 173 27.87 7.41 25.23
N ASN A 174 27.31 7.37 26.44
CA ASN A 174 25.87 7.48 26.67
C ASN A 174 25.33 8.92 26.44
N GLN A 175 26.14 9.82 25.89
CA GLN A 175 25.67 11.13 25.48
C GLN A 175 24.90 11.01 24.17
N LEU A 176 23.59 11.27 24.22
CA LEU A 176 22.76 11.49 23.05
C LEU A 176 23.35 12.67 22.27
N ASN A 177 23.97 12.39 21.13
CA ASN A 177 24.42 13.42 20.22
C ASN A 177 23.23 13.82 19.34
N TYR A 178 22.78 15.08 19.48
CA TYR A 178 21.65 15.62 18.71
C TYR A 178 22.06 16.18 17.35
N GLN A 179 23.36 16.14 17.03
CA GLN A 179 23.86 16.55 15.73
C GLN A 179 23.89 15.34 14.80
N LEU A 180 23.32 15.53 13.61
CA LEU A 180 23.40 14.54 12.53
C LEU A 180 24.84 14.44 12.04
N ASP A 181 25.25 13.21 11.70
CA ASP A 181 26.56 13.00 11.09
C ASP A 181 26.55 13.51 9.64
N GLU A 182 27.72 13.93 9.13
CA GLU A 182 27.84 14.46 7.75
C GLU A 182 27.30 13.49 6.68
N LYS A 183 27.29 12.18 6.97
CA LYS A 183 26.71 11.17 6.07
C LYS A 183 25.19 11.28 5.96
N GLU A 184 24.51 11.44 7.10
CA GLU A 184 23.05 11.56 7.17
C GLU A 184 22.60 12.86 6.50
N ILE A 185 23.31 13.96 6.76
CA ILE A 185 23.07 15.25 6.10
C ILE A 185 23.18 15.13 4.58
N ASN A 186 24.20 14.42 4.07
CA ASN A 186 24.40 14.24 2.64
C ASN A 186 23.35 13.34 1.98
N GLU A 187 22.86 12.33 2.69
CA GLU A 187 21.77 11.47 2.22
C GLU A 187 20.46 12.25 2.10
N ASP A 188 20.11 13.04 3.11
CA ASP A 188 18.92 13.90 3.10
C ASP A 188 19.00 14.96 2.00
N LEU A 189 20.16 15.60 1.82
CA LEU A 189 20.38 16.56 0.73
C LEU A 189 20.23 15.90 -0.65
N LYS A 190 20.62 14.64 -0.80
CA LYS A 190 20.45 13.87 -2.04
C LYS A 190 18.96 13.54 -2.27
N ALA A 191 18.24 13.16 -1.21
CA ALA A 191 16.81 12.90 -1.27
C ALA A 191 15.99 14.15 -1.64
N LEU A 192 16.36 15.32 -1.12
CA LEU A 192 15.75 16.60 -1.50
C LEU A 192 15.99 16.95 -2.98
N LYS A 193 17.21 16.72 -3.49
CA LYS A 193 17.53 16.95 -4.91
C LYS A 193 16.79 16.01 -5.86
N LEU A 194 16.49 14.78 -5.42
CA LEU A 194 15.72 13.80 -6.20
C LEU A 194 14.22 14.13 -6.26
N LYS A 195 13.67 14.79 -5.24
CA LYS A 195 12.25 15.22 -5.19
C LYS A 195 11.96 16.52 -5.97
N SER A 196 12.98 17.15 -6.55
CA SER A 196 12.88 18.41 -7.31
C SER A 196 12.83 18.21 -8.84
N LYS A 197 12.47 17.01 -9.32
CA LYS A 197 12.26 16.69 -10.74
C LYS A 197 10.85 16.17 -10.98
#